data_AF-A0A4Z2CPP2-F1
#
_entry.id   AF-A0A4Z2CPP2-F1
#
_cell.length_a   1.000
_cell.length_b   1.000
_cell.length_c   1.000
_cell.angle_alpha   90.00
_cell.angle_beta   90.00
_cell.angle_gamma   90.00
#
_symmetry.space_group_name_H-M   'P 1'
#
loop_
_entity.id
_entity.type
_entity.pdbx_description
1 polymer ?
#
loop_
_entity_poly.entity_id
_entity_poly.type
_entity_poly.pdbx_seq_one_letter_code
_entity_poly.pdbx_strand_id
1 'polypeptide(L)'
;MEQTAKCSLHRIDDWLIVLKEHHILKSLGKEREAFEKSLELPAIPEMIFDQNSLSICFCQSNNMSEELDNEKTCKIVFNALDALKLVDPKNITIEVPFAKDWRESRANNVGDLVAHRPYDWTFTTPYAGTLSGLWDVSPASEGLDMDYLRRKDPIHFFINTTLYEDELGDNGVSILNIKFRAMSSGFFLLQRFFLRVDGGLLRVYDTRLQWRQNDW
;
A
#
# COMPACT_ATOMS: atom_id res chain seq x y z
N MET A 1 0.35 17.01 -22.89
CA MET A 1 0.03 17.61 -21.58
C MET A 1 0.22 16.51 -20.55
N GLU A 2 1.20 16.64 -19.65
CA GLU A 2 1.29 15.75 -18.48
C GLU A 2 0.02 15.94 -17.66
N GLN A 3 -0.73 14.87 -17.44
CA GLN A 3 -1.78 14.88 -16.43
C GLN A 3 -1.09 14.92 -15.06
N THR A 4 -1.50 15.86 -14.22
CA THR A 4 -0.98 15.99 -12.85
C THR A 4 -1.83 15.13 -11.92
N ALA A 5 -1.20 14.47 -10.94
CA ALA A 5 -1.91 13.74 -9.90
C ALA A 5 -2.98 14.61 -9.22
N LYS A 6 -4.18 14.07 -9.09
CA LYS A 6 -5.27 14.69 -8.35
C LYS A 6 -4.93 14.62 -6.87
N CYS A 7 -4.93 15.76 -6.19
CA CYS A 7 -4.69 15.84 -4.76
C CYS A 7 -5.96 16.30 -4.05
N SER A 8 -6.35 15.60 -2.99
CA SER A 8 -7.47 15.97 -2.10
C SER A 8 -7.01 15.98 -0.66
N LEU A 9 -7.46 16.99 0.09
CA LEU A 9 -7.05 17.26 1.45
C LEU A 9 -8.29 17.30 2.33
N HIS A 10 -8.25 16.58 3.45
CA HIS A 10 -9.33 16.53 4.42
C HIS A 10 -8.75 16.73 5.83
N ARG A 11 -9.36 17.59 6.63
CA ARG A 11 -8.96 17.80 8.03
C ARG A 11 -9.95 17.13 8.98
N ILE A 12 -9.42 16.52 10.03
CA ILE A 12 -10.18 15.95 11.16
C ILE A 12 -9.40 16.30 12.41
N ASP A 13 -9.89 17.28 13.19
CA ASP A 13 -9.17 17.75 14.37
C ASP A 13 -7.73 18.19 13.99
N ASP A 14 -6.72 17.81 14.78
CA ASP A 14 -5.30 18.01 14.47
C ASP A 14 -4.75 17.10 13.34
N TRP A 15 -5.58 16.30 12.66
CA TRP A 15 -5.14 15.41 11.57
C TRP A 15 -5.42 15.99 10.19
N LEU A 16 -4.40 15.97 9.33
CA LEU A 16 -4.51 16.25 7.90
C LEU A 16 -4.36 14.97 7.09
N ILE A 17 -5.43 14.61 6.37
CA ILE A 17 -5.47 13.46 5.46
C ILE A 17 -5.25 13.97 4.04
N VAL A 18 -4.21 13.48 3.37
CA VAL A 18 -3.87 13.86 1.99
C VAL A 18 -3.94 12.63 1.11
N LEU A 19 -4.85 12.64 0.16
CA LEU A 19 -4.99 11.60 -0.87
C LEU A 19 -4.46 12.14 -2.20
N LYS A 20 -3.51 11.41 -2.79
CA LYS A 20 -3.06 11.61 -4.16
C LYS A 20 -3.52 10.43 -5.00
N GLU A 21 -4.11 10.73 -6.15
CA GLU A 21 -4.58 9.74 -7.11
C GLU A 21 -4.12 10.10 -8.53
N HIS A 22 -3.68 9.09 -9.26
CA HIS A 22 -3.23 9.21 -10.63
C HIS A 22 -3.56 7.93 -11.42
N HIS A 23 -3.30 7.97 -12.73
CA HIS A 23 -3.45 6.79 -13.58
C HIS A 23 -2.35 5.76 -13.29
N ILE A 24 -2.56 4.53 -13.77
CA ILE A 24 -1.58 3.43 -13.71
C ILE A 24 -0.26 3.86 -14.36
N LEU A 25 0.86 3.49 -13.76
CA LEU A 25 2.21 3.66 -14.28
C LEU A 25 2.27 3.09 -15.71
N LYS A 26 2.80 3.89 -16.64
CA LYS A 26 2.91 3.47 -18.05
C LYS A 26 3.75 2.18 -18.15
N SER A 27 3.37 1.30 -19.06
CA SER A 27 4.06 0.02 -19.29
C SER A 27 5.48 0.18 -19.83
N LEU A 28 5.81 1.33 -20.41
CA LEU A 28 7.12 1.64 -20.99
C LEU A 28 7.54 3.08 -20.70
N GLY A 29 8.85 3.32 -20.70
CA GLY A 29 9.46 4.64 -20.59
C GLY A 29 10.30 4.82 -19.33
N LYS A 30 10.90 6.02 -19.20
CA LYS A 30 11.87 6.32 -18.14
C LYS A 30 11.31 6.15 -16.72
N GLU A 31 10.05 6.51 -16.51
CA GLU A 31 9.37 6.37 -15.21
C GLU A 31 9.25 4.89 -14.81
N ARG A 32 8.84 4.04 -15.75
CA ARG A 32 8.74 2.59 -15.56
C ARG A 32 10.10 1.97 -15.24
N GLU A 33 11.12 2.28 -16.04
CA GLU A 33 12.49 1.78 -15.81
C GLU A 33 13.06 2.25 -14.47
N ALA A 34 12.80 3.49 -14.07
CA ALA A 34 13.24 4.03 -12.79
C ALA A 34 12.54 3.33 -11.62
N PHE A 35 11.24 3.08 -11.74
CA PHE A 35 10.46 2.34 -10.75
C PHE A 35 10.97 0.91 -10.59
N GLU A 36 11.18 0.20 -11.70
CA GLU A 36 11.75 -1.16 -11.71
C GLU A 36 13.15 -1.19 -11.08
N LYS A 37 14.04 -0.25 -11.44
CA LYS A 37 15.38 -0.15 -10.85
C LYS A 37 15.37 0.12 -9.35
N SER A 38 14.30 0.73 -8.83
CA SER A 38 14.14 1.01 -7.40
C SER A 38 13.66 -0.21 -6.59
N LEU A 39 13.34 -1.31 -7.27
CA LEU A 39 12.87 -2.56 -6.69
C LEU A 39 13.86 -3.69 -6.96
N GLU A 40 14.09 -4.54 -5.97
CA GLU A 40 14.89 -5.77 -6.12
C GLU A 40 14.01 -6.97 -6.49
N LEU A 41 12.99 -6.76 -7.33
CA LEU A 41 12.03 -7.79 -7.73
C LEU A 41 12.29 -8.28 -9.16
N PRO A 42 12.12 -9.59 -9.44
CA PRO A 42 12.30 -10.15 -10.78
C PRO A 42 11.15 -9.80 -11.74
N ALA A 43 10.04 -9.33 -11.20
CA ALA A 43 8.86 -8.82 -11.90
C ALA A 43 8.10 -7.88 -10.97
N ILE A 44 7.20 -7.08 -11.52
CA ILE A 44 6.35 -6.14 -10.79
C ILE A 44 4.90 -6.27 -11.28
N PRO A 45 3.91 -5.83 -10.48
CA PRO A 45 2.50 -5.95 -10.87
C PRO A 45 2.18 -5.31 -12.22
N GLU A 46 1.18 -5.86 -12.91
CA GLU A 46 0.67 -5.30 -14.16
C GLU A 46 0.10 -3.88 -13.97
N MET A 47 -0.68 -3.67 -12.91
CA MET A 47 -1.31 -2.40 -12.61
C MET A 47 -0.70 -1.79 -11.35
N ILE A 48 0.20 -0.82 -11.53
CA ILE A 48 0.84 -0.11 -10.42
C ILE A 48 0.38 1.33 -10.44
N PHE A 49 -0.16 1.81 -9.33
CA PHE A 49 -0.49 3.22 -9.15
C PHE A 49 0.64 3.90 -8.37
N ASP A 50 1.76 4.14 -9.04
CA ASP A 50 3.02 4.59 -8.44
C ASP A 50 2.91 5.94 -7.71
N GLN A 51 2.03 6.81 -8.20
CA GLN A 51 1.77 8.13 -7.59
C GLN A 51 0.59 8.12 -6.61
N ASN A 52 -0.17 7.01 -6.52
CA ASN A 52 -1.23 6.92 -5.53
C ASN A 52 -0.62 6.88 -4.14
N SER A 53 -1.15 7.71 -3.25
CA SER A 53 -0.77 7.66 -1.85
C SER A 53 -1.87 8.21 -0.95
N LEU A 54 -1.97 7.60 0.23
CA LEU A 54 -2.74 8.17 1.34
C LEU A 54 -1.75 8.54 2.45
N SER A 55 -1.71 9.81 2.81
CA SER A 55 -0.93 10.32 3.94
C SER A 55 -1.85 10.76 5.07
N ILE A 56 -1.49 10.40 6.29
CA ILE A 56 -2.14 10.86 7.52
C ILE A 56 -1.07 11.61 8.31
N CYS A 57 -1.23 12.92 8.43
CA CYS A 57 -0.29 13.81 9.11
C CYS A 57 -0.91 14.34 10.40
N PHE A 58 -0.17 14.32 11.49
CA PHE A 58 -0.53 14.99 12.73
C PHE A 58 0.06 16.40 12.74
N CYS A 59 -0.80 17.41 12.78
CA CYS A 59 -0.46 18.82 12.75
C CYS A 59 -0.98 19.50 14.02
N GLN A 60 -0.12 19.72 15.02
CA GLN A 60 -0.52 20.45 16.22
C GLN A 60 -0.93 21.89 15.87
N SER A 61 -2.12 22.29 16.30
CA SER A 61 -2.74 23.61 16.06
C SER A 61 -1.90 24.84 16.45
N ASN A 62 -0.83 24.69 17.24
CA ASN A 62 -0.01 25.81 17.74
C ASN A 62 1.15 26.24 16.82
N ASN A 63 1.47 25.51 15.74
CA ASN A 63 2.49 25.92 14.77
C ASN A 63 1.84 26.43 13.48
N MET A 64 1.35 27.67 13.55
CA MET A 64 0.59 28.35 12.50
C MET A 64 1.50 29.04 11.45
N SER A 65 2.63 28.41 11.13
CA SER A 65 3.47 28.76 9.98
C SER A 65 3.21 27.73 8.88
N GLU A 66 2.74 28.18 7.72
CA GLU A 66 2.31 27.37 6.56
C GLU A 66 3.40 26.47 5.95
N GLU A 67 4.61 26.50 6.50
CA GLU A 67 5.68 25.58 6.18
C GLU A 67 5.61 24.38 7.13
N LEU A 68 5.09 23.27 6.61
CA LEU A 68 5.15 21.97 7.27
C LEU A 68 6.63 21.60 7.46
N ASP A 69 7.19 21.87 8.64
CA ASP A 69 8.53 21.44 8.99
C ASP A 69 8.53 19.90 8.98
N ASN A 70 8.98 19.33 7.87
CA ASN A 70 8.84 17.90 7.55
C ASN A 70 9.51 17.01 8.60
N GLU A 71 10.47 17.53 9.36
CA GLU A 71 11.16 16.79 10.42
C GLU A 71 10.34 16.68 11.72
N LYS A 72 9.41 17.60 11.97
CA LYS A 72 8.62 17.63 13.23
C LYS A 72 7.21 17.07 13.09
N THR A 73 6.71 16.94 11.87
CA THR A 73 5.34 16.46 11.64
C THR A 73 5.32 14.94 11.63
N CYS A 74 4.63 14.35 12.60
CA CYS A 74 4.39 12.90 12.62
C CYS A 74 3.44 12.53 11.48
N LYS A 75 3.90 11.64 10.60
CA LYS A 75 3.16 11.24 9.40
C LYS A 75 3.29 9.75 9.15
N ILE A 76 2.20 9.14 8.70
CA ILE A 76 2.18 7.80 8.09
C ILE A 76 1.72 7.92 6.64
N VAL A 77 2.42 7.24 5.73
CA VAL A 77 2.14 7.23 4.29
C VAL A 77 1.94 5.82 3.82
N PHE A 78 0.94 5.61 2.97
CA PHE A 78 0.72 4.35 2.28
C PHE A 78 0.93 4.57 0.79
N ASN A 79 1.88 3.86 0.18
CA ASN A 79 2.21 3.96 -1.25
C ASN A 79 2.68 2.62 -1.83
N ALA A 80 2.60 2.46 -3.15
CA ALA A 80 2.93 1.21 -3.84
C ALA A 80 4.42 0.86 -3.77
N LEU A 81 5.31 1.84 -3.87
CA LEU A 81 6.75 1.62 -3.92
C LEU A 81 7.27 0.96 -2.63
N ASP A 82 6.96 1.56 -1.48
CA ASP A 82 7.40 1.04 -0.19
C ASP A 82 6.76 -0.31 0.11
N ALA A 83 5.51 -0.53 -0.33
CA ALA A 83 4.86 -1.82 -0.22
C ALA A 83 5.57 -2.91 -1.02
N LEU A 84 5.94 -2.62 -2.27
CA LEU A 84 6.63 -3.55 -3.17
C LEU A 84 8.08 -3.83 -2.73
N LYS A 85 8.75 -2.88 -2.07
CA LYS A 85 10.08 -3.12 -1.48
C LYS A 85 10.08 -4.21 -0.39
N LEU A 86 8.94 -4.47 0.24
CA LEU A 86 8.80 -5.49 1.28
C LEU A 86 8.32 -6.85 0.75
N VAL A 87 8.10 -6.97 -0.57
CA VAL A 87 7.78 -8.25 -1.20
C VAL A 87 9.04 -9.13 -1.17
N ASP A 88 8.88 -10.38 -0.76
CA ASP A 88 9.99 -11.34 -0.71
C ASP A 88 10.46 -11.72 -2.13
N PRO A 89 11.72 -11.41 -2.52
CA PRO A 89 12.21 -11.69 -3.86
C PRO A 89 12.75 -13.12 -4.04
N LYS A 90 12.83 -13.93 -2.98
CA LYS A 90 13.65 -15.16 -2.95
C LYS A 90 12.95 -16.39 -2.42
N ASN A 91 11.89 -16.26 -1.62
CA ASN A 91 11.17 -17.40 -1.07
C ASN A 91 9.88 -17.67 -1.84
N ILE A 92 9.68 -18.91 -2.27
CA ILE A 92 8.40 -19.37 -2.78
C ILE A 92 7.57 -19.84 -1.59
N THR A 93 6.53 -19.08 -1.26
CA THR A 93 5.54 -19.51 -0.26
C THR A 93 4.32 -20.15 -0.88
N ILE A 94 4.05 -19.84 -2.15
CA ILE A 94 2.89 -20.29 -2.93
C ILE A 94 3.35 -20.66 -4.33
N GLU A 95 2.89 -21.79 -4.85
CA GLU A 95 3.11 -22.14 -6.25
C GLU A 95 1.87 -21.74 -7.07
N VAL A 96 2.00 -20.67 -7.86
CA VAL A 96 0.97 -20.29 -8.84
C VAL A 96 1.09 -21.24 -10.04
N PRO A 97 -0.01 -21.81 -10.58
CA PRO A 97 0.03 -22.82 -11.64
C PRO A 97 0.91 -22.42 -12.84
N PHE A 98 0.83 -21.16 -13.28
CA PHE A 98 1.63 -20.61 -14.38
C PHE A 98 3.09 -20.32 -14.05
N ALA A 99 3.45 -20.21 -12.76
CA ALA A 99 4.84 -19.97 -12.34
C ALA A 99 5.76 -21.12 -12.78
N LYS A 100 5.24 -22.33 -13.01
CA LYS A 100 6.02 -23.43 -13.57
C LYS A 100 6.37 -23.21 -15.05
N ASP A 101 5.39 -22.91 -15.89
CA ASP A 101 5.59 -22.67 -17.32
C ASP A 101 6.44 -21.42 -17.59
N TRP A 102 6.31 -20.37 -16.76
CA TRP A 102 7.18 -19.19 -16.83
C TRP A 102 8.62 -19.46 -16.39
N ARG A 103 8.82 -20.30 -15.37
CA ARG A 103 10.17 -20.75 -14.98
C ARG A 103 10.81 -21.56 -16.10
N GLU A 104 10.06 -22.49 -16.70
CA GLU A 104 10.55 -23.38 -17.75
C GLU A 104 10.83 -22.65 -19.08
N SER A 105 9.99 -21.69 -19.47
CA SER A 105 10.21 -20.88 -20.68
C SER A 105 11.44 -19.96 -20.58
N ARG A 106 11.76 -19.43 -19.40
CA ARG A 106 13.00 -18.67 -19.18
C ARG A 106 14.24 -19.54 -18.99
N ALA A 107 14.10 -20.76 -18.47
CA ALA A 107 15.20 -21.72 -18.35
C ALA A 107 15.76 -22.17 -19.72
N ASN A 108 14.92 -22.17 -20.77
CA ASN A 108 15.34 -22.50 -22.14
C ASN A 108 16.05 -21.36 -22.88
N ASN A 109 16.06 -20.14 -22.34
CA ASN A 109 16.80 -19.00 -22.91
C ASN A 109 18.19 -18.89 -22.24
N VAL A 110 19.17 -19.61 -22.81
CA VAL A 110 20.55 -19.82 -22.32
C VAL A 110 21.41 -18.53 -22.22
N GLY A 111 20.82 -17.34 -22.42
CA GLY A 111 21.50 -16.04 -22.34
C GLY A 111 21.37 -15.31 -21.00
N ASP A 112 20.38 -15.63 -20.17
CA ASP A 112 20.15 -14.95 -18.89
C ASP A 112 20.81 -15.73 -17.74
N LEU A 113 22.07 -15.41 -17.46
CA LEU A 113 22.85 -15.90 -16.31
C LEU A 113 22.35 -15.38 -14.94
N VAL A 114 21.12 -14.87 -14.86
CA VAL A 114 20.52 -14.48 -13.59
C VAL A 114 19.93 -15.74 -12.98
N ALA A 115 20.68 -16.34 -12.06
CA ALA A 115 20.25 -17.48 -11.25
C ALA A 115 18.75 -17.37 -10.92
N HIS A 116 17.95 -18.32 -11.41
CA HIS A 116 16.52 -18.40 -11.22
C HIS A 116 16.18 -18.38 -9.73
N ARG A 117 15.96 -17.19 -9.18
CA ARG A 117 15.58 -17.04 -7.78
C ARG A 117 14.16 -17.57 -7.63
N PRO A 118 13.87 -18.36 -6.58
CA PRO A 118 12.52 -18.78 -6.29
C PRO A 118 11.68 -17.52 -6.03
N TYR A 119 10.71 -17.22 -6.88
CA TYR A 119 9.81 -16.07 -6.71
C TYR A 119 8.38 -16.56 -6.94
N ASP A 120 7.46 -16.24 -6.03
CA ASP A 120 6.09 -16.77 -6.09
C ASP A 120 5.11 -15.95 -6.93
N TRP A 121 5.54 -14.79 -7.46
CA TRP A 121 4.73 -13.92 -8.33
C TRP A 121 3.44 -13.41 -7.67
N THR A 122 3.27 -13.58 -6.36
CA THR A 122 2.04 -13.22 -5.67
C THR A 122 2.01 -11.75 -5.24
N PHE A 123 3.17 -11.08 -5.28
CA PHE A 123 3.35 -9.72 -4.75
C PHE A 123 2.87 -9.57 -3.30
N THR A 124 2.96 -10.65 -2.50
CA THR A 124 2.60 -10.62 -1.08
C THR A 124 3.51 -9.65 -0.34
N THR A 125 2.91 -8.73 0.42
CA THR A 125 3.65 -7.73 1.22
C THR A 125 3.15 -7.69 2.66
N PRO A 126 4.06 -7.64 3.66
CA PRO A 126 3.71 -7.36 5.05
C PRO A 126 3.59 -5.85 5.35
N TYR A 127 3.60 -4.99 4.32
CA TYR A 127 3.61 -3.54 4.47
C TYR A 127 2.50 -3.03 5.39
N ALA A 128 2.85 -2.12 6.29
CA ALA A 128 1.92 -1.55 7.28
C ALA A 128 1.90 0.00 7.25
N GLY A 129 2.36 0.59 6.15
CA GLY A 129 2.59 2.02 6.02
C GLY A 129 4.03 2.42 6.36
N THR A 130 4.43 3.57 5.86
CA THR A 130 5.75 4.18 6.04
C THR A 130 5.62 5.34 7.03
N LEU A 131 6.27 5.23 8.19
CA LEU A 131 6.29 6.28 9.21
C LEU A 131 7.41 7.29 8.93
N SER A 132 7.14 8.56 9.18
CA SER A 132 8.11 9.65 9.21
C SER A 132 7.80 10.62 10.34
N GLY A 133 8.83 11.25 10.91
CA GLY A 133 8.72 12.08 12.12
C GLY A 133 8.94 11.29 13.41
N LEU A 134 8.68 11.91 14.55
CA LEU A 134 8.98 11.39 15.88
C LEU A 134 7.79 10.59 16.44
N TRP A 135 7.66 9.34 16.01
CA TRP A 135 6.68 8.40 16.56
C TRP A 135 7.28 7.61 17.74
N ASP A 136 6.55 7.52 18.84
CA ASP A 136 6.82 6.53 19.90
C ASP A 136 5.99 5.28 19.65
N VAL A 137 6.62 4.24 19.08
CA VAL A 137 5.94 3.00 18.71
C VAL A 137 6.29 1.93 19.74
N SER A 138 5.27 1.49 20.48
CA SER A 138 5.41 0.42 21.47
C SER A 138 4.34 -0.66 21.27
N PRO A 139 4.62 -1.91 21.70
CA PRO A 139 3.62 -2.97 21.69
C PRO A 139 2.43 -2.60 22.59
N ALA A 140 1.21 -2.68 22.04
CA ALA A 140 -0.02 -2.52 22.81
C ALA A 140 -0.66 -3.89 23.07
N SER A 141 -1.16 -4.11 24.28
CA SER A 141 -2.01 -5.27 24.61
C SER A 141 -3.46 -5.05 24.18
N GLU A 142 -3.86 -3.79 24.06
CA GLU A 142 -5.20 -3.40 23.62
C GLU A 142 -5.30 -3.52 22.10
N GLY A 143 -6.35 -4.20 21.64
CA GLY A 143 -6.69 -4.27 20.23
C GLY A 143 -7.52 -3.05 19.79
N LEU A 144 -8.07 -3.14 18.58
CA LEU A 144 -9.02 -2.15 18.08
C LEU A 144 -10.29 -2.15 18.94
N ASP A 145 -10.82 -0.96 19.19
CA ASP A 145 -12.14 -0.80 19.81
C ASP A 145 -13.21 -1.21 18.79
N MET A 146 -13.67 -2.44 18.90
CA MET A 146 -14.67 -3.02 18.01
C MET A 146 -16.06 -2.42 18.20
N ASP A 147 -16.38 -1.94 19.40
CA ASP A 147 -17.67 -1.32 19.67
C ASP A 147 -17.74 0.05 19.00
N TYR A 148 -16.65 0.83 19.06
CA TYR A 148 -16.49 2.02 18.23
C TYR A 148 -16.66 1.72 16.74
N LEU A 149 -16.01 0.67 16.22
CA LEU A 149 -16.06 0.35 14.78
C LEU A 149 -17.43 -0.13 14.29
N ARG A 150 -18.27 -0.68 15.18
CA ARG A 150 -19.64 -1.14 14.90
C ARG A 150 -20.67 -0.02 14.96
N ARG A 151 -20.36 1.11 15.60
CA ARG A 151 -21.25 2.28 15.62
C ARG A 151 -21.55 2.74 14.20
N LYS A 152 -22.77 3.25 14.00
CA LYS A 152 -23.25 3.79 12.73
C LYS A 152 -23.18 5.31 12.75
N ASP A 153 -22.02 5.86 13.08
CA ASP A 153 -21.80 7.30 13.04
C ASP A 153 -21.76 7.78 11.58
N PRO A 154 -22.33 8.95 11.25
CA PRO A 154 -22.28 9.48 9.89
C PRO A 154 -20.84 9.64 9.39
N ILE A 155 -20.58 9.12 8.19
CA ILE A 155 -19.27 9.23 7.55
C ILE A 155 -19.16 10.63 6.92
N HIS A 156 -18.22 11.45 7.39
CA HIS A 156 -17.95 12.76 6.81
C HIS A 156 -17.30 12.65 5.43
N PHE A 157 -16.32 11.76 5.31
CA PHE A 157 -15.74 11.40 4.03
C PHE A 157 -15.17 9.98 4.05
N PHE A 158 -15.10 9.41 2.85
CA PHE A 158 -14.60 8.07 2.59
C PHE A 158 -13.60 8.10 1.44
N ILE A 159 -12.53 7.33 1.58
CA ILE A 159 -11.50 7.16 0.56
C ILE A 159 -11.39 5.67 0.26
N ASN A 160 -11.23 5.33 -1.01
CA ASN A 160 -10.92 3.99 -1.48
C ASN A 160 -9.93 4.11 -2.64
N THR A 161 -8.68 3.70 -2.41
CA THR A 161 -7.60 3.83 -3.40
C THR A 161 -6.79 2.54 -3.49
N THR A 162 -6.47 2.14 -4.71
CA THR A 162 -5.63 0.96 -4.98
C THR A 162 -4.19 1.41 -5.18
N LEU A 163 -3.25 0.65 -4.60
CA LEU A 163 -1.81 0.88 -4.75
C LEU A 163 -1.24 0.04 -5.89
N TYR A 164 -1.59 -1.25 -5.94
CA TYR A 164 -1.29 -2.11 -7.09
C TYR A 164 -2.27 -3.26 -7.19
N GLU A 165 -2.34 -3.84 -8.38
CA GLU A 165 -3.15 -4.99 -8.75
C GLU A 165 -2.43 -5.84 -9.82
N ASP A 166 -2.65 -7.16 -9.78
CA ASP A 166 -2.14 -8.13 -10.72
C ASP A 166 -3.12 -9.31 -10.88
N GLU A 167 -3.34 -9.78 -12.11
CA GLU A 167 -4.25 -10.90 -12.41
C GLU A 167 -3.54 -12.28 -12.38
N LEU A 168 -2.27 -12.32 -12.00
CA LEU A 168 -1.43 -13.52 -11.90
C LEU A 168 -1.40 -14.31 -13.22
N GLY A 169 -1.44 -13.60 -14.36
CA GLY A 169 -1.58 -14.19 -15.69
C GLY A 169 -2.86 -14.99 -15.83
N ASP A 170 -4.01 -14.39 -15.51
CA ASP A 170 -5.35 -15.01 -15.53
C ASP A 170 -5.56 -16.20 -14.57
N ASN A 171 -4.67 -16.39 -13.59
CA ASN A 171 -4.73 -17.50 -12.62
C ASN A 171 -5.11 -17.05 -11.20
N GLY A 172 -5.65 -15.85 -11.06
CA GLY A 172 -6.09 -15.34 -9.78
C GLY A 172 -6.14 -13.83 -9.72
N VAL A 173 -5.88 -13.29 -8.54
CA VAL A 173 -5.75 -11.85 -8.35
C VAL A 173 -4.90 -11.55 -7.11
N SER A 174 -4.05 -10.53 -7.21
CA SER A 174 -3.33 -9.92 -6.09
C SER A 174 -3.64 -8.43 -6.07
N ILE A 175 -4.14 -7.91 -4.96
CA ILE A 175 -4.56 -6.49 -4.84
C ILE A 175 -4.07 -5.92 -3.52
N LEU A 176 -3.45 -4.75 -3.55
CA LEU A 176 -3.23 -3.91 -2.37
C LEU A 176 -4.10 -2.66 -2.45
N ASN A 177 -5.08 -2.58 -1.55
CA ASN A 177 -6.08 -1.51 -1.51
C ASN A 177 -6.17 -0.88 -0.13
N ILE A 178 -6.49 0.43 -0.09
CA ILE A 178 -6.68 1.19 1.14
C ILE A 178 -8.08 1.76 1.16
N LYS A 179 -8.77 1.58 2.29
CA LYS A 179 -10.04 2.22 2.61
C LYS A 179 -9.89 3.05 3.87
N PHE A 180 -10.38 4.27 3.83
CA PHE A 180 -10.36 5.17 4.98
C PHE A 180 -11.75 5.79 5.16
N ARG A 181 -12.23 5.84 6.40
CA ARG A 181 -13.47 6.52 6.78
C ARG A 181 -13.23 7.46 7.94
N ALA A 182 -13.75 8.68 7.81
CA ALA A 182 -13.76 9.69 8.86
C ALA A 182 -15.17 9.87 9.41
N MET A 183 -15.28 9.97 10.73
CA MET A 183 -16.49 10.29 11.47
C MET A 183 -16.18 11.48 12.40
N SER A 184 -17.19 12.07 13.01
CA SER A 184 -16.98 13.18 13.96
C SER A 184 -16.15 12.77 15.17
N SER A 185 -16.18 11.48 15.53
CA SER A 185 -15.50 10.91 16.70
C SER A 185 -14.08 10.40 16.43
N GLY A 186 -13.59 10.50 15.19
CA GLY A 186 -12.28 9.99 14.79
C GLY A 186 -12.29 9.31 13.42
N PHE A 187 -11.31 8.45 13.15
CA PHE A 187 -11.18 7.77 11.85
C PHE A 187 -10.77 6.31 11.96
N PHE A 188 -10.98 5.59 10.86
CA PHE A 188 -10.52 4.21 10.70
C PHE A 188 -9.98 3.99 9.29
N LEU A 189 -8.80 3.37 9.22
CA LEU A 189 -8.15 2.94 7.99
C LEU A 189 -8.03 1.42 7.97
N LEU A 190 -8.29 0.83 6.81
CA LEU A 190 -7.99 -0.54 6.46
C LEU A 190 -7.13 -0.54 5.19
N GLN A 191 -5.87 -0.92 5.32
CA GLN A 191 -5.10 -1.40 4.18
C GLN A 191 -5.25 -2.91 4.11
N ARG A 192 -5.62 -3.42 2.95
CA ARG A 192 -5.77 -4.85 2.69
C ARG A 192 -4.93 -5.25 1.49
N PHE A 193 -4.00 -6.16 1.72
CA PHE A 193 -3.50 -7.04 0.69
C PHE A 193 -4.44 -8.25 0.58
N PHE A 194 -4.94 -8.52 -0.61
CA PHE A 194 -5.81 -9.65 -0.92
C PHE A 194 -5.20 -10.47 -2.06
N LEU A 195 -4.99 -11.76 -1.83
CA LEU A 195 -4.51 -12.71 -2.82
C LEU A 195 -5.51 -13.85 -2.94
N ARG A 196 -5.92 -14.14 -4.17
CA ARG A 196 -6.60 -15.37 -4.56
C ARG A 196 -5.76 -16.02 -5.65
N VAL A 197 -5.42 -17.29 -5.50
CA VAL A 197 -4.89 -18.11 -6.59
C VAL A 197 -5.94 -19.15 -6.91
N ASP A 198 -6.28 -19.23 -8.19
CA ASP A 198 -7.26 -20.20 -8.67
C ASP A 198 -6.75 -21.62 -8.41
N GLY A 199 -7.64 -22.53 -8.03
CA GLY A 199 -7.26 -23.83 -7.46
C GLY A 199 -7.25 -23.87 -5.93
N GLY A 200 -7.65 -22.78 -5.26
CA GLY A 200 -8.17 -22.83 -3.89
C GLY A 200 -7.32 -22.17 -2.81
N LEU A 201 -6.36 -21.31 -3.18
CA LEU A 201 -5.60 -20.55 -2.19
C LEU A 201 -6.15 -19.14 -2.03
N LEU A 202 -6.33 -18.75 -0.76
CA LEU A 202 -6.69 -17.39 -0.35
C LEU A 202 -5.70 -16.91 0.71
N ARG A 203 -5.24 -15.67 0.61
CA ARG A 203 -4.36 -15.02 1.59
C ARG A 203 -4.77 -13.56 1.74
N VAL A 204 -4.83 -13.09 2.98
CA VAL A 204 -5.21 -11.72 3.31
C VAL A 204 -4.29 -11.16 4.38
N TYR A 205 -3.68 -10.02 4.12
CA TYR A 205 -2.97 -9.24 5.14
C TYR A 205 -3.68 -7.90 5.33
N ASP A 206 -4.18 -7.67 6.54
CA ASP A 206 -4.89 -6.45 6.89
C ASP A 206 -4.07 -5.63 7.88
N THR A 207 -3.73 -4.40 7.51
CA THR A 207 -3.24 -3.38 8.43
C THR A 207 -4.39 -2.44 8.76
N ARG A 208 -4.70 -2.31 10.05
CA ARG A 208 -5.79 -1.47 10.55
C ARG A 208 -5.23 -0.38 11.44
N LEU A 209 -5.66 0.85 11.19
CA LEU A 209 -5.30 2.01 12.01
C LEU A 209 -6.59 2.68 12.47
N GLN A 210 -6.67 2.96 13.77
CA GLN A 210 -7.80 3.61 14.42
C GLN A 210 -7.28 4.78 15.25
N TRP A 211 -8.01 5.89 15.19
CA TRP A 211 -7.87 7.00 16.12
C TRP A 211 -9.27 7.47 16.53
N ARG A 212 -9.43 7.76 17.81
CA ARG A 212 -10.64 8.34 18.40
C ARG A 212 -10.28 9.67 19.02
N GLN A 213 -11.21 10.62 19.02
CA GLN A 213 -10.99 11.95 19.59
C GLN A 213 -10.63 11.94 21.09
N ASN A 214 -10.96 10.86 21.80
CA ASN A 214 -10.63 10.69 23.22
C ASN A 214 -9.32 9.89 23.44
N ASP A 215 -8.60 9.53 22.38
CA ASP A 215 -7.28 8.93 22.49
C ASP A 215 -6.26 10.04 22.79
N TRP A 216 -5.36 9.77 23.75
CA TRP A 216 -4.35 10.72 24.26
C TRP A 216 -3.21 10.96 23.26
#